data_AF-A0A484X6L9-F1
#
_entry.id   AF-A0A484X6L9-F1
#
_cell.length_a   1.000
_cell.length_b   1.000
_cell.length_c   1.000
_cell.angle_alpha   90.00
_cell.angle_beta   90.00
_cell.angle_gamma   90.00
#
_symmetry.space_group_name_H-M   'P 1'
#
loop_
_entity.id
_entity.type
_entity.pdbx_description
1 polymer ?
#
loop_
_entity_poly.entity_id
_entity_poly.type
_entity_poly.pdbx_seq_one_letter_code
_entity_poly.pdbx_strand_id
1 'polypeptide(L)' 'MIRALRTGNYSVVIGWLSEELTEEEHHRLTEAAEDGHAIGFIMRPVRADSYRRGQHSGLKIHSNLYH' A
#
# COMPACT_ATOMS: atom_id res chain seq x y z
N MET A 1 -6.41 -5.50 -0.56
CA MET A 1 -6.32 -4.66 -1.78
C MET A 1 -7.38 -5.01 -2.81
N ILE A 2 -7.54 -6.29 -3.21
CA ILE A 2 -8.52 -6.76 -4.21
C ILE A 2 -9.89 -6.10 -4.10
N ARG A 3 -10.52 -6.11 -2.91
CA ARG A 3 -11.85 -5.50 -2.74
C ARG A 3 -11.85 -4.00 -3.05
N ALA A 4 -10.86 -3.26 -2.56
CA ALA A 4 -10.76 -1.82 -2.79
C ALA A 4 -10.62 -1.53 -4.29
N LEU A 5 -9.73 -2.25 -4.98
CA LEU A 5 -9.55 -2.14 -6.43
C LEU A 5 -10.87 -2.43 -7.16
N ARG A 6 -11.54 -3.55 -6.84
CA ARG A 6 -12.77 -3.98 -7.52
C ARG A 6 -13.99 -3.08 -7.29
N THR A 7 -14.04 -2.33 -6.19
CA THR A 7 -15.25 -1.57 -5.84
C THR A 7 -15.62 -0.45 -6.82
N GLY A 8 -14.67 0.04 -7.63
CA GLY A 8 -14.91 1.21 -8.49
C GLY A 8 -15.00 2.55 -7.76
N ASN A 9 -14.85 2.55 -6.43
CA ASN A 9 -14.95 3.76 -5.61
C ASN A 9 -13.61 4.47 -5.42
N TYR A 10 -12.52 3.91 -5.96
CA TYR A 10 -11.17 4.44 -5.86
C TYR A 10 -10.52 4.43 -7.24
N SER A 11 -9.90 5.53 -7.63
CA SER A 11 -9.06 5.57 -8.83
C SER A 11 -7.67 4.98 -8.60
N VAL A 12 -7.18 5.01 -7.34
CA VAL A 12 -5.86 4.51 -6.96
C VAL A 12 -5.93 3.78 -5.62
N VAL A 13 -5.28 2.62 -5.53
CA VAL A 13 -5.09 1.88 -4.28
C VAL A 13 -3.61 1.58 -4.09
N ILE A 14 -3.08 1.95 -2.92
CA ILE A 14 -1.67 1.75 -2.58
C ILE A 14 -1.57 0.71 -1.46
N GLY A 15 -0.79 -0.34 -1.71
CA GLY A 15 -0.52 -1.40 -0.75
C GLY A 15 0.94 -1.43 -0.36
N TRP A 16 1.20 -1.77 0.89
CA TRP A 16 2.53 -2.05 1.37
C TRP A 16 2.71 -3.55 1.54
N LEU A 17 3.55 -4.17 0.70
CA LEU A 17 3.80 -5.61 0.74
C LEU A 17 5.31 -5.86 0.81
N SER A 18 5.74 -6.55 1.87
CA SER A 18 7.14 -6.90 2.09
C SER A 18 7.58 -8.12 1.27
N GLU A 19 6.64 -9.01 0.97
CA GLU A 19 6.89 -10.26 0.24
C GLU A 19 6.65 -10.07 -1.26
N GLU A 20 7.29 -10.93 -2.07
CA GLU A 20 7.00 -10.98 -3.49
C GLU A 20 5.64 -11.66 -3.70
N LEU A 21 4.86 -11.11 -4.61
CA LEU A 21 3.59 -11.70 -4.99
C LEU A 21 3.86 -12.80 -6.00
N THR A 22 3.11 -13.89 -5.88
CA THR A 22 3.09 -14.89 -6.95
C THR A 22 2.41 -14.33 -8.20
N GLU A 23 2.60 -15.01 -9.34
CA GLU A 23 1.95 -14.62 -10.58
C GLU A 23 0.41 -14.64 -10.46
N GLU A 24 -0.14 -15.63 -9.74
CA GLU A 24 -1.58 -15.74 -9.48
C GLU A 24 -2.10 -14.62 -8.58
N GLU A 25 -1.29 -14.14 -7.63
CA GLU A 25 -1.66 -13.00 -6.79
C GLU A 25 -1.60 -11.69 -7.58
N HIS A 26 -0.58 -11.51 -8.40
CA HIS A 26 -0.50 -10.41 -9.34
C HIS A 26 -1.70 -10.39 -10.29
N HIS A 27 -2.05 -11.54 -10.88
CA HIS A 27 -3.18 -11.67 -11.80
C HIS A 27 -4.50 -11.26 -11.14
N ARG A 28 -4.79 -11.75 -9.93
CA ARG A 28 -6.00 -11.39 -9.19
C ARG A 28 -6.08 -9.91 -8.84
N LEU A 29 -4.95 -9.26 -8.60
CA LEU A 29 -4.89 -7.82 -8.36
C LEU A 29 -5.15 -7.03 -9.64
N THR A 30 -4.61 -7.49 -10.78
CA THR A 30 -4.85 -6.89 -12.09
C THR A 30 -6.33 -7.01 -12.48
N GLU A 31 -6.94 -8.20 -12.37
CA GLU A 31 -8.37 -8.39 -12.67
C GLU A 31 -9.25 -7.45 -11.82
N ALA A 32 -8.95 -7.34 -10.53
CA ALA A 32 -9.70 -6.45 -9.65
C ALA A 32 -9.51 -4.95 -9.99
N ALA A 33 -8.32 -4.57 -10.45
CA ALA A 33 -8.02 -3.20 -10.88
C ALA A 33 -8.78 -2.83 -12.16
N GLU A 34 -8.82 -3.75 -13.13
CA GLU A 34 -9.61 -3.59 -14.36
C GLU A 34 -11.11 -3.51 -14.06
N ASP A 35 -11.66 -4.42 -13.23
CA ASP A 35 -13.08 -4.42 -12.84
C ASP A 35 -13.53 -3.07 -12.28
N GLY A 36 -12.69 -2.47 -11.42
CA GLY A 36 -12.99 -1.21 -10.74
C GLY A 36 -12.40 0.03 -11.40
N HIS A 37 -11.82 -0.09 -12.59
CA HIS A 37 -11.18 1.05 -13.29
C HIS A 37 -10.18 1.80 -12.40
N ALA A 38 -9.38 1.06 -11.66
CA ALA A 38 -8.46 1.56 -10.64
C ALA A 38 -7.01 1.20 -10.99
N ILE A 39 -6.05 1.94 -10.44
CA ILE A 39 -4.62 1.61 -10.52
C ILE A 39 -4.12 1.12 -9.16
N GLY A 40 -3.46 -0.03 -9.14
CA GLY A 40 -2.82 -0.57 -7.95
C GLY A 40 -1.32 -0.28 -7.90
N PHE A 41 -0.83 0.36 -6.83
CA PHE A 41 0.60 0.48 -6.55
C PHE A 41 0.98 -0.42 -5.37
N ILE A 42 2.03 -1.22 -5.55
CA ILE A 42 2.59 -2.04 -4.48
C ILE A 42 3.95 -1.46 -4.11
N MET A 43 4.03 -0.93 -2.90
CA MET A 43 5.28 -0.44 -2.34
C MET A 43 5.99 -1.57 -1.59
N ARG A 44 7.29 -1.70 -1.87
CA ARG A 44 8.18 -2.64 -1.18
C ARG A 44 9.27 -1.87 -0.43
N PRO A 45 9.57 -2.23 0.83
CA PRO A 45 10.70 -1.67 1.55
C PRO A 45 12.01 -2.00 0.86
N VAL A 46 12.85 -0.98 0.66
CA VAL A 46 14.24 -1.16 0.19
C VAL A 46 15.10 -1.89 1.25
N ARG A 47 14.70 -1.84 2.53
CA ARG A 47 15.37 -2.54 3.63
C ARG A 47 14.34 -3.31 4.45
N ALA A 48 14.37 -4.64 4.41
CA ALA A 48 13.44 -5.47 5.18
C ALA A 48 13.61 -5.35 6.71
N ASP A 49 14.79 -4.92 7.17
CA ASP A 49 15.09 -4.79 8.60
C ASP A 49 14.43 -3.58 9.29
N SER A 50 13.85 -2.64 8.54
CA SER A 50 13.21 -1.46 9.12
C SER A 50 11.86 -1.74 9.79
N TYR A 51 11.23 -2.91 9.58
CA TYR A 51 10.01 -3.29 10.30
C TYR A 51 10.27 -3.72 11.74
N ARG A 52 11.47 -4.24 12.03
CA ARG A 52 11.79 -4.79 13.36
C ARG A 52 12.14 -3.72 14.38
N ARG A 53 12.56 -2.54 13.92
CA ARG A 53 12.76 -1.38 14.77
C ARG A 53 11.47 -0.58 14.69
N GLY A 54 10.71 -0.55 15.78
CA GLY A 54 9.48 0.25 15.88
C GLY A 54 9.73 1.74 15.59
N GLN A 55 8.84 2.61 16.09
CA GLN A 55 9.03 4.04 15.90
C GLN A 55 10.41 4.44 16.45
N HIS A 56 11.31 4.88 15.56
CA HIS A 56 12.56 5.49 16.01
C HIS A 56 12.15 6.69 16.85
N SER A 57 12.79 6.90 18.01
CA SER A 57 12.60 8.09 18.84
C SER A 57 13.15 9.32 18.11
N GLY A 58 12.55 9.68 16.99
CA GLY A 58 12.78 10.91 16.28
C GLY A 58 12.10 12.05 17.02
N LEU A 59 12.73 13.22 16.98
CA LEU A 59 12.20 14.46 17.53
C LEU A 59 10.76 14.67 17.01
N LYS A 60 9.76 14.59 17.89
CA LYS A 60 8.36 14.90 17.56
C LYS A 60 8.22 16.43 17.52
N ILE A 61 8.21 16.99 16.31
CA ILE A 61 7.94 18.42 16.11
C ILE A 61 6.41 18.57 16.07
N HIS A 62 5.84 19.09 17.16
CA HIS A 62 4.42 19.45 17.21
C HIS A 62 4.22 20.75 16.42
N SER A 63 3.33 20.71 15.41
CA SER A 63 2.84 21.92 14.75
C SER A 63 1.59 22.42 15.48
N ASN A 64 1.62 23.66 15.94
CA ASN A 64 0.46 24.32 16.58
C ASN A 64 -0.56 24.88 15.56
N LEU A 65 -0.39 24.61 14.26
CA LEU A 65 -1.13 25.34 13.22
C LEU A 65 -2.46 24.71 12.79
N TYR A 66 -2.86 23.58 13.37
CA TYR A 66 -4.17 22.98 13.07
C TYR A 66 -4.83 22.52 14.37
N HIS A 67 -5.87 23.26 14.77
CA HIS A 67 -6.88 22.89 15.76
C HIS A 67 -8.23 22.76 15.05
#